data_AF-A0A521ZUW8-F1
#
_entry.id   AF-A0A521ZUW8-F1
#
_cell.length_a   1.000
_cell.length_b   1.000
_cell.length_c   1.000
_cell.angle_alpha   90.00
_cell.angle_beta   90.00
_cell.angle_gamma   90.00
#
_symmetry.space_group_name_H-M   'P 1'
#
loop_
_entity.id
_entity.type
_entity.pdbx_description
1 polymer ?
#
loop_
_entity_poly.entity_id
_entity_poly.type
_entity_poly.pdbx_seq_one_letter_code
_entity_poly.pdbx_strand_id
1 'polypeptide(L)'
;MRKLGDKQPISQDKTTPILKHLIRGLKPVAERVSAGVCVAEMGVKEISEYCGEKKDWAAYRKMAKHELFKEPVEKVIVVSHKNGKKISKKQFRQILSDLGFNSRVLLSGKHECDFEAVLNVNGYTIWGWGAFVELLWRSSRSLAIALGKRFAPGKSRLHIRVYEGHKALYVIAHIDEFNLVSFNLWGIAKSHLRSGRGDYKNGTECLAKGLQHYLN
;
A
#
# COMPACT_ATOMS: atom_id res chain seq x y z
N MET A 1 -38.88 21.68 25.39
CA MET A 1 -37.79 20.70 25.58
C MET A 1 -37.57 19.93 24.28
N ARG A 2 -36.59 20.32 23.47
CA ARG A 2 -36.21 19.58 22.24
C ARG A 2 -35.09 18.61 22.60
N LYS A 3 -35.27 17.33 22.27
CA LYS A 3 -34.29 16.26 22.48
C LYS A 3 -33.01 16.58 21.71
N LEU A 4 -31.89 16.64 22.43
CA LEU A 4 -30.55 16.65 21.84
C LEU A 4 -30.37 15.31 21.11
N GLY A 5 -30.10 15.42 19.80
CA GLY A 5 -29.88 14.28 18.94
C GLY A 5 -28.69 13.45 19.41
N ASP A 6 -28.86 12.13 19.30
CA ASP A 6 -27.82 11.15 19.51
C ASP A 6 -26.60 11.51 18.66
N LYS A 7 -25.49 11.82 19.35
CA LYS A 7 -24.18 11.85 18.72
C LYS A 7 -23.90 10.43 18.25
N GLN A 8 -24.01 10.19 16.94
CA GLN A 8 -23.45 8.98 16.36
C GLN A 8 -21.99 8.88 16.79
N PRO A 9 -21.56 7.77 17.39
CA PRO A 9 -20.16 7.59 17.75
C PRO A 9 -19.34 7.66 16.45
N ILE A 10 -18.37 8.57 16.42
CA ILE A 10 -17.33 8.62 15.39
C ILE A 10 -16.76 7.20 15.31
N SER A 11 -17.03 6.50 14.20
CA SER A 11 -16.50 5.15 14.00
C SER A 11 -14.99 5.25 14.18
N GLN A 12 -14.41 4.49 15.11
CA GLN A 12 -12.97 4.44 15.32
C GLN A 12 -12.30 4.19 13.96
N ASP A 13 -11.64 5.21 13.44
CA ASP A 13 -11.01 5.20 12.13
C ASP A 13 -9.90 4.15 12.11
N LYS A 14 -10.20 2.99 11.50
CA LYS A 14 -9.27 1.86 11.38
C LYS A 14 -8.00 2.24 10.62
N THR A 15 -7.99 3.34 9.86
CA THR A 15 -6.81 3.78 9.08
C THR A 15 -5.77 4.50 9.95
N THR A 16 -6.19 5.19 11.01
CA THR A 16 -5.30 6.01 11.86
C THR A 16 -4.16 5.21 12.53
N PRO A 17 -4.39 4.03 13.14
CA PRO A 17 -3.31 3.21 13.70
C PRO A 17 -2.32 2.70 12.64
N ILE A 18 -2.82 2.38 11.45
CA ILE A 18 -2.04 1.85 10.33
C ILE A 18 -1.15 2.95 9.76
N LEU A 19 -1.73 4.14 9.56
CA LEU A 19 -1.02 5.32 9.09
C LEU A 19 0.08 5.72 10.07
N LYS A 20 -0.20 5.71 11.39
CA LYS A 20 0.82 5.92 12.43
C LYS A 20 1.95 4.91 12.30
N HIS A 21 1.65 3.64 12.03
CA HIS A 21 2.67 2.61 11.83
C HIS A 21 3.50 2.85 10.56
N LEU A 22 2.85 3.22 9.45
CA LEU A 22 3.49 3.51 8.17
C LEU A 22 4.46 4.69 8.30
N ILE A 23 4.02 5.76 8.98
CA ILE A 23 4.79 7.00 9.17
C ILE A 23 5.87 6.87 10.26
N ARG A 24 5.67 6.00 11.26
CA ARG A 24 6.64 5.83 12.35
C ARG A 24 8.00 5.41 11.80
N GLY A 25 9.00 6.27 12.01
CA GLY A 25 10.35 5.97 11.60
C GLY A 25 10.67 6.25 10.13
N LEU A 26 9.85 7.04 9.43
CA LEU A 26 10.29 7.68 8.20
C LEU A 26 11.33 8.76 8.54
N LYS A 27 12.43 8.81 7.78
CA LYS A 27 13.27 10.02 7.80
C LYS A 27 12.62 10.99 6.81
N PRO A 28 12.56 12.29 7.11
CA PRO A 28 12.28 13.27 6.07
C PRO A 28 13.27 13.04 4.92
N VAL A 29 12.74 13.06 3.70
CA VAL A 29 13.45 12.66 2.49
C VAL A 29 14.60 13.65 2.24
N ALA A 30 15.69 13.17 1.61
CA ALA A 30 16.57 14.11 0.92
C ALA A 30 15.73 14.88 -0.12
N GLU A 31 15.77 16.22 -0.11
CA GLU A 31 14.97 17.13 -0.98
C GLU A 31 14.86 16.69 -2.46
N ARG A 32 15.82 15.90 -2.94
CA ARG A 32 15.92 15.41 -4.31
C ARG A 32 14.83 14.43 -4.76
N VAL A 33 14.08 13.77 -3.87
CA VAL A 33 13.02 12.81 -4.27
C VAL A 33 11.60 13.39 -4.10
N SER A 34 11.41 14.39 -3.23
CA SER A 34 10.10 15.04 -3.00
C SER A 34 9.77 16.10 -4.07
N ALA A 35 10.76 16.69 -4.73
CA ALA A 35 10.57 17.79 -5.68
C ALA A 35 9.76 17.38 -6.92
N GLY A 36 8.43 17.46 -6.81
CA GLY A 36 7.51 17.43 -7.92
C GLY A 36 6.77 16.12 -8.15
N VAL A 37 6.75 15.16 -7.23
CA VAL A 37 5.81 14.02 -7.32
C VAL A 37 4.43 14.45 -6.82
N CYS A 38 3.38 14.03 -7.52
CA CYS A 38 1.98 14.20 -7.18
C CYS A 38 1.33 12.84 -6.96
N VAL A 39 0.43 12.78 -5.98
CA VAL A 39 -0.38 11.60 -5.65
C VAL A 39 -1.84 12.02 -5.73
N ALA A 40 -2.61 11.38 -6.60
CA ALA A 40 -4.05 11.57 -6.73
C ALA A 40 -4.77 10.24 -6.55
N GLU A 41 -5.94 10.25 -5.92
CA GLU A 41 -6.85 9.11 -5.91
C GLU A 41 -7.89 9.33 -7.01
N MET A 42 -8.11 8.31 -7.84
CA MET A 42 -9.11 8.35 -8.91
C MET A 42 -10.09 7.20 -8.77
N GLY A 43 -11.37 7.43 -9.05
CA GLY A 43 -12.37 6.37 -9.04
C GLY A 43 -12.15 5.37 -10.17
N VAL A 44 -12.54 4.11 -9.98
CA VAL A 44 -12.41 3.07 -11.03
C VAL A 44 -13.18 3.43 -12.31
N LYS A 45 -14.29 4.17 -12.22
CA LYS A 45 -15.02 4.63 -13.41
C LYS A 45 -14.24 5.66 -14.21
N GLU A 46 -13.51 6.55 -13.52
CA GLU A 46 -12.73 7.64 -14.12
C GLU A 46 -11.39 7.15 -14.68
N ILE A 47 -10.87 6.02 -14.18
CA ILE A 47 -9.52 5.55 -14.55
C ILE A 47 -9.40 5.17 -16.02
N SER A 48 -10.49 4.68 -16.63
CA SER A 48 -10.52 4.32 -18.05
C SER A 48 -10.35 5.56 -18.94
N GLU A 49 -11.15 6.59 -18.68
CA GLU A 49 -11.09 7.89 -19.38
C GLU A 49 -9.71 8.53 -19.21
N TYR A 50 -9.21 8.58 -17.97
CA TYR A 50 -7.89 9.14 -17.66
C TYR A 50 -6.76 8.39 -18.39
N CYS A 51 -6.77 7.06 -18.39
CA CYS A 51 -5.78 6.28 -19.13
C CYS A 51 -5.89 6.53 -20.64
N GLY A 52 -7.10 6.74 -21.16
CA GLY A 52 -7.34 7.11 -22.56
C GLY A 52 -6.69 8.45 -22.92
N GLU A 53 -6.94 9.49 -22.13
CA GLU A 53 -6.35 10.82 -22.32
C GLU A 53 -4.82 10.82 -22.23
N LYS A 54 -4.27 10.04 -21.30
CA LYS A 54 -2.81 9.94 -21.10
C LYS A 54 -2.13 8.97 -22.06
N LYS A 55 -2.89 8.25 -22.90
CA LYS A 55 -2.41 7.19 -23.80
C LYS A 55 -1.78 6.00 -23.07
N ASP A 56 -2.25 5.70 -21.86
CA ASP A 56 -1.76 4.66 -20.95
C ASP A 56 -2.59 3.37 -20.99
N TRP A 57 -3.20 3.05 -22.15
CA TRP A 57 -4.07 1.89 -22.34
C TRP A 57 -3.43 0.54 -21.98
N ALA A 58 -2.10 0.42 -22.10
CA ALA A 58 -1.39 -0.79 -21.71
C ALA A 58 -1.50 -1.04 -20.19
N ALA A 59 -1.36 -0.01 -19.36
CA ALA A 59 -1.52 -0.11 -17.91
C ALA A 59 -2.98 -0.40 -17.55
N TYR A 60 -3.93 0.29 -18.19
CA TYR A 60 -5.35 0.04 -17.99
C TYR A 60 -5.73 -1.42 -18.28
N ARG A 61 -5.28 -1.98 -19.41
CA ARG A 61 -5.57 -3.38 -19.76
C ARG A 61 -5.05 -4.38 -18.73
N LYS A 62 -3.84 -4.15 -18.20
CA LYS A 62 -3.27 -4.98 -17.11
C LYS A 62 -4.15 -4.91 -15.85
N MET A 63 -4.51 -3.70 -15.42
CA MET A 63 -5.39 -3.49 -14.25
C MET A 63 -6.77 -4.14 -14.46
N ALA A 64 -7.39 -3.92 -15.62
CA ALA A 64 -8.71 -4.41 -15.96
C ALA A 64 -8.80 -5.95 -15.94
N LYS A 65 -7.77 -6.64 -16.45
CA LYS A 65 -7.80 -8.09 -16.61
C LYS A 65 -7.81 -8.85 -15.27
N HIS A 66 -7.22 -8.28 -14.22
CA HIS A 66 -7.03 -8.98 -12.94
C HIS A 66 -7.68 -8.30 -11.75
N GLU A 67 -7.80 -6.96 -11.74
CA GLU A 67 -8.17 -6.21 -10.55
C GLU A 67 -9.55 -5.56 -10.70
N LEU A 68 -9.68 -4.61 -11.65
CA LEU A 68 -10.78 -3.63 -11.64
C LEU A 68 -12.18 -4.26 -11.75
N PHE A 69 -12.29 -5.42 -12.40
CA PHE A 69 -13.57 -6.10 -12.60
C PHE A 69 -13.74 -7.37 -11.73
N LYS A 70 -12.68 -7.82 -11.06
CA LYS A 70 -12.67 -9.09 -10.31
C LYS A 70 -12.58 -8.89 -8.80
N GLU A 71 -12.10 -7.72 -8.38
CA GLU A 71 -11.86 -7.37 -6.98
C GLU A 71 -12.64 -6.08 -6.65
N PRO A 72 -13.00 -5.84 -5.37
CA PRO A 72 -13.77 -4.67 -4.96
C PRO A 72 -12.90 -3.41 -4.89
N VAL A 73 -12.22 -3.08 -6.00
CA VAL A 73 -11.40 -1.87 -6.14
C VAL A 73 -12.33 -0.67 -6.35
N GLU A 74 -12.29 0.29 -5.43
CA GLU A 74 -13.06 1.54 -5.55
C GLU A 74 -12.23 2.67 -6.17
N LYS A 75 -10.93 2.69 -5.86
CA LYS A 75 -10.01 3.76 -6.20
C LYS A 75 -8.66 3.22 -6.65
N VAL A 76 -8.02 3.98 -7.53
CA VAL A 76 -6.66 3.77 -8.00
C VAL A 76 -5.83 4.99 -7.64
N ILE A 77 -4.64 4.78 -7.08
CA ILE A 77 -3.71 5.87 -6.79
C ILE A 77 -2.86 6.13 -8.03
N VAL A 78 -2.88 7.36 -8.52
CA VAL A 78 -2.07 7.83 -9.64
C VAL A 78 -0.90 8.62 -9.08
N VAL A 79 0.31 8.11 -9.33
CA VAL A 79 1.57 8.75 -8.96
C VAL A 79 2.22 9.31 -10.22
N SER A 80 2.36 10.63 -10.30
CA SER A 80 2.85 11.33 -11.49
C SER A 80 3.78 12.48 -11.11
N HIS A 81 4.57 13.00 -12.06
CA HIS A 81 5.39 14.17 -11.81
C HIS A 81 4.64 15.46 -12.23
N LYS A 82 4.69 16.52 -11.41
CA LYS A 82 4.16 17.87 -11.67
C LYS A 82 4.56 18.46 -13.03
N ASN A 83 5.77 18.16 -13.52
CA ASN A 83 6.28 18.66 -14.80
C ASN A 83 5.99 17.71 -15.98
N GLY A 84 5.19 16.65 -15.76
CA GLY A 84 4.86 15.67 -16.79
C GLY A 84 5.98 14.69 -17.15
N LYS A 85 7.13 14.70 -16.44
CA LYS A 85 8.17 13.69 -16.58
C LYS A 85 7.69 12.34 -16.02
N LYS A 86 8.18 11.26 -16.62
CA LYS A 86 7.90 9.91 -16.15
C LYS A 86 8.61 9.65 -14.81
N ILE A 87 7.86 9.17 -13.82
CA ILE A 87 8.46 8.63 -12.59
C ILE A 87 9.00 7.25 -12.89
N SER A 88 10.29 7.05 -12.67
CA SER A 88 10.90 5.73 -12.91
C SER A 88 10.46 4.72 -11.85
N LYS A 89 10.29 3.46 -12.27
CA LYS A 89 10.08 2.32 -11.35
C LYS A 89 11.13 2.27 -10.24
N LYS A 90 12.39 2.59 -10.56
CA LYS A 90 13.50 2.61 -9.60
C LYS A 90 13.28 3.66 -8.51
N GLN A 91 12.88 4.88 -8.89
CA GLN A 91 12.55 5.95 -7.94
C GLN A 91 11.37 5.54 -7.05
N PHE A 92 10.29 5.00 -7.64
CA PHE A 92 9.13 4.60 -6.86
C PHE A 92 9.42 3.43 -5.90
N ARG A 93 10.24 2.45 -6.33
CA ARG A 93 10.72 1.40 -5.43
C ARG A 93 11.56 1.93 -4.27
N GLN A 94 12.34 2.99 -4.49
CA GLN A 94 13.08 3.66 -3.43
C GLN A 94 12.12 4.31 -2.42
N ILE A 95 11.12 5.07 -2.89
CA ILE A 95 10.07 5.66 -2.05
C ILE A 95 9.39 4.58 -1.19
N LEU A 96 8.98 3.47 -1.80
CA LEU A 96 8.34 2.36 -1.10
C LEU A 96 9.29 1.68 -0.10
N SER A 97 10.56 1.49 -0.48
CA SER A 97 11.59 0.98 0.42
C SER A 97 11.74 1.86 1.66
N ASP A 98 11.79 3.18 1.47
CA ASP A 98 11.91 4.15 2.56
C ASP A 98 10.68 4.16 3.46
N LEU A 99 9.49 3.92 2.88
CA LEU A 99 8.24 3.66 3.60
C LEU A 99 8.22 2.34 4.38
N GLY A 100 9.23 1.48 4.18
CA GLY A 100 9.36 0.19 4.84
C GLY A 100 8.72 -0.97 4.09
N PHE A 101 8.30 -0.78 2.84
CA PHE A 101 7.81 -1.87 2.00
C PHE A 101 8.95 -2.80 1.58
N ASN A 102 8.62 -4.07 1.40
CA ASN A 102 9.42 -5.04 0.69
C ASN A 102 8.92 -5.15 -0.75
N SER A 103 9.70 -4.66 -1.72
CA SER A 103 9.40 -4.71 -3.16
C SER A 103 9.99 -5.93 -3.88
N ARG A 104 10.66 -6.83 -3.15
CA ARG A 104 11.19 -8.11 -3.68
C ARG A 104 10.27 -9.26 -3.29
N VAL A 105 9.00 -9.16 -3.67
CA VAL A 105 8.01 -10.21 -3.40
C VAL A 105 8.22 -11.34 -4.42
N LEU A 106 8.55 -12.54 -3.93
CA LEU A 106 8.91 -13.70 -4.77
C LEU A 106 7.76 -14.23 -5.66
N LEU A 107 6.52 -13.77 -5.44
CA LEU A 107 5.30 -14.26 -6.11
C LEU A 107 4.69 -13.26 -7.11
N SER A 108 5.40 -12.20 -7.49
CA SER A 108 4.89 -11.12 -8.35
C SER A 108 4.40 -11.57 -9.74
N GLY A 109 4.79 -12.77 -10.19
CA GLY A 109 4.42 -13.30 -11.50
C GLY A 109 2.95 -13.69 -11.66
N LYS A 110 2.16 -13.77 -10.56
CA LYS A 110 0.76 -14.23 -10.62
C LYS A 110 -0.26 -13.14 -10.97
N HIS A 111 0.09 -11.85 -10.84
CA HIS A 111 -0.88 -10.75 -10.85
C HIS A 111 -0.79 -9.79 -12.06
N GLU A 112 -0.02 -10.14 -13.10
CA GLU A 112 0.20 -9.30 -14.31
C GLU A 112 0.52 -7.81 -14.06
N CYS A 113 0.99 -7.50 -12.86
CA CYS A 113 1.44 -6.16 -12.49
C CYS A 113 2.91 -5.99 -12.83
N ASP A 114 3.37 -4.73 -12.88
CA ASP A 114 4.75 -4.43 -13.20
C ASP A 114 5.69 -4.71 -12.01
N PHE A 115 5.20 -4.54 -10.78
CA PHE A 115 5.79 -5.12 -9.58
C PHE A 115 4.83 -5.02 -8.39
N GLU A 116 5.12 -5.79 -7.36
CA GLU A 116 4.40 -5.79 -6.09
C GLU A 116 5.29 -5.31 -4.96
N ALA A 117 4.67 -4.73 -3.94
CA ALA A 117 5.34 -4.53 -2.67
C ALA A 117 4.38 -4.82 -1.51
N VAL A 118 4.96 -5.20 -0.38
CA VAL A 118 4.20 -5.51 0.84
C VAL A 118 4.79 -4.82 2.06
N LEU A 119 3.92 -4.41 2.97
CA LEU A 119 4.30 -3.82 4.24
C LEU A 119 3.48 -4.48 5.36
N ASN A 120 4.12 -4.85 6.46
CA ASN A 120 3.39 -5.31 7.63
C ASN A 120 2.53 -4.19 8.23
N VAL A 121 1.28 -4.50 8.52
CA VAL A 121 0.32 -3.60 9.18
C VAL A 121 -0.44 -4.35 10.28
N ASN A 122 -1.02 -3.59 11.22
CA ASN A 122 -1.82 -4.14 12.34
C ASN A 122 -1.05 -5.06 13.33
N GLY A 123 0.24 -4.78 13.54
CA GLY A 123 1.02 -5.44 14.60
C GLY A 123 1.57 -6.81 14.20
N TYR A 124 1.72 -7.70 15.20
CA TYR A 124 2.49 -8.94 15.07
C TYR A 124 1.71 -10.14 15.61
N THR A 125 1.85 -11.28 14.93
CA THR A 125 1.27 -12.57 15.32
C THR A 125 2.06 -13.22 16.45
N ILE A 126 3.39 -13.03 16.49
CA ILE A 126 4.25 -13.56 17.54
C ILE A 126 4.21 -12.62 18.76
N TRP A 127 3.89 -13.17 19.93
CA TRP A 127 3.89 -12.43 21.19
C TRP A 127 5.31 -11.94 21.53
N GLY A 128 5.42 -10.73 22.09
CA GLY A 128 6.72 -10.11 22.40
C GLY A 128 7.49 -9.54 21.20
N TRP A 129 7.09 -9.82 19.95
CA TRP A 129 7.78 -9.30 18.77
C TRP A 129 7.82 -7.78 18.71
N GLY A 130 6.75 -7.11 19.15
CA GLY A 130 6.72 -5.65 19.22
C GLY A 130 7.76 -5.08 20.17
N ALA A 131 7.94 -5.68 21.34
CA ALA A 131 8.95 -5.28 22.32
C ALA A 131 10.37 -5.54 21.78
N PHE A 132 10.57 -6.67 21.08
CA PHE A 132 11.83 -6.95 20.39
C PHE A 132 12.15 -5.90 19.32
N VAL A 133 11.19 -5.56 18.46
CA VAL A 133 11.37 -4.49 17.45
C VAL A 133 11.65 -3.14 18.11
N GLU A 134 11.01 -2.82 19.23
CA GLU A 134 11.26 -1.60 19.99
C GLU A 134 12.66 -1.55 20.61
N LEU A 135 13.15 -2.68 21.13
CA LEU A 135 14.53 -2.81 21.59
C LEU A 135 15.52 -2.60 20.45
N LEU A 136 15.26 -3.21 19.29
CA LEU A 136 16.06 -2.99 18.08
C LEU A 136 16.03 -1.53 17.63
N TRP A 137 14.93 -0.82 17.84
CA TRP A 137 14.80 0.58 17.48
C TRP A 137 15.83 1.47 18.19
N ARG A 138 16.22 1.11 19.42
CA ARG A 138 17.25 1.80 20.20
C ARG A 138 18.66 1.55 19.66
N SER A 139 18.86 0.41 19.00
CA SER A 139 20.19 -0.05 18.57
C SER A 139 20.45 0.25 17.09
N SER A 140 19.50 -0.14 16.23
CA SER A 140 19.60 0.04 14.78
C SER A 140 18.20 0.20 14.17
N ARG A 141 17.89 1.44 13.80
CA ARG A 141 16.64 1.80 13.12
C ARG A 141 16.41 1.00 11.84
N SER A 142 17.46 0.77 11.04
CA SER A 142 17.35 0.03 9.78
C SER A 142 16.94 -1.43 10.00
N LEU A 143 17.53 -2.08 11.02
CA LEU A 143 17.15 -3.44 11.44
C LEU A 143 15.73 -3.49 11.98
N ALA A 144 15.35 -2.50 12.80
CA ALA A 144 14.01 -2.42 13.36
C ALA A 144 12.94 -2.21 12.28
N ILE A 145 13.21 -1.41 11.25
CA ILE A 145 12.32 -1.29 10.06
C ILE A 145 12.29 -2.61 9.30
N ALA A 146 13.43 -3.25 9.04
CA ALA A 146 13.46 -4.52 8.32
C ALA A 146 12.63 -5.60 9.03
N LEU A 147 12.82 -5.80 10.33
CA LEU A 147 12.15 -6.86 11.10
C LEU A 147 10.75 -6.48 11.59
N GLY A 148 10.47 -5.18 11.72
CA GLY A 148 9.17 -4.67 12.17
C GLY A 148 8.17 -4.40 11.05
N LYS A 149 8.67 -4.13 9.82
CA LYS A 149 7.84 -3.73 8.67
C LYS A 149 7.97 -4.66 7.47
N ARG A 150 9.20 -4.99 7.03
CA ARG A 150 9.44 -5.74 5.78
C ARG A 150 9.28 -7.25 5.94
N PHE A 151 9.83 -7.80 7.01
CA PHE A 151 9.92 -9.25 7.26
C PHE A 151 9.15 -9.69 8.50
N ALA A 152 8.35 -8.80 9.08
CA ALA A 152 7.64 -9.10 10.30
C ALA A 152 6.66 -10.27 10.14
N PRO A 153 6.48 -11.09 11.20
CA PRO A 153 5.38 -12.03 11.33
C PRO A 153 4.10 -11.26 11.67
N GLY A 154 3.71 -10.37 10.76
CA GLY A 154 2.50 -9.58 10.78
C GLY A 154 1.19 -10.33 10.97
N LYS A 155 0.21 -9.65 11.55
CA LYS A 155 -1.19 -10.09 11.51
C LYS A 155 -1.85 -9.77 10.18
N SER A 156 -1.47 -8.64 9.57
CA SER A 156 -2.01 -8.20 8.29
C SER A 156 -0.90 -7.59 7.43
N ARG A 157 -1.12 -7.52 6.13
CA ARG A 157 -0.16 -6.89 5.21
C ARG A 157 -0.88 -5.92 4.29
N LEU A 158 -0.30 -4.74 4.13
CA LEU A 158 -0.66 -3.81 3.07
C LEU A 158 0.07 -4.27 1.82
N HIS A 159 -0.69 -4.83 0.89
CA HIS A 159 -0.25 -5.22 -0.43
C HIS A 159 -0.46 -4.07 -1.40
N ILE A 160 0.49 -3.87 -2.29
CA ILE A 160 0.39 -2.88 -3.35
C ILE A 160 0.82 -3.51 -4.67
N ARG A 161 0.04 -3.24 -5.70
CA ARG A 161 0.29 -3.65 -7.08
C ARG A 161 0.49 -2.40 -7.91
N VAL A 162 1.62 -2.34 -8.61
CA VAL A 162 2.00 -1.17 -9.40
C VAL A 162 1.94 -1.51 -10.88
N TYR A 163 1.31 -0.63 -11.65
CA TYR A 163 1.17 -0.70 -13.09
C TYR A 163 1.83 0.53 -13.71
N GLU A 164 2.70 0.32 -14.68
CA GLU A 164 3.46 1.38 -15.31
C GLU A 164 2.76 1.89 -16.57
N GLY A 165 2.43 3.18 -16.56
CA GLY A 165 2.06 3.95 -17.75
C GLY A 165 3.27 4.66 -18.38
N HIS A 166 2.98 5.45 -19.41
CA HIS A 166 3.96 6.27 -20.11
C HIS A 166 4.44 7.43 -19.25
N LYS A 167 3.53 8.07 -18.49
CA LYS A 167 3.87 9.24 -17.65
C LYS A 167 3.56 9.04 -16.16
N ALA A 168 2.65 8.13 -15.82
CA ALA A 168 2.23 7.88 -14.46
C ALA A 168 2.47 6.43 -14.04
N LEU A 169 2.49 6.22 -12.73
CA LEU A 169 2.34 4.90 -12.12
C LEU A 169 0.94 4.81 -11.52
N TYR A 170 0.28 3.69 -11.76
CA TYR A 170 -1.03 3.39 -11.20
C TYR A 170 -0.84 2.35 -10.11
N VAL A 171 -1.40 2.61 -8.93
CA VAL A 171 -1.20 1.77 -7.75
C VAL A 171 -2.55 1.37 -7.19
N ILE A 172 -2.75 0.07 -7.05
CA ILE A 172 -3.88 -0.52 -6.34
C ILE A 172 -3.33 -1.08 -5.04
N ALA A 173 -4.02 -0.80 -3.93
CA ALA A 173 -3.57 -1.21 -2.61
C ALA A 173 -4.71 -1.83 -1.82
N HIS A 174 -4.39 -2.87 -1.07
CA HIS A 174 -5.35 -3.59 -0.23
C HIS A 174 -4.67 -4.17 1.00
N ILE A 175 -5.46 -4.39 2.05
CA ILE A 175 -4.96 -5.03 3.26
C ILE A 175 -5.46 -6.47 3.29
N ASP A 176 -4.54 -7.42 3.27
CA ASP A 176 -4.84 -8.83 3.47
C ASP A 176 -4.70 -9.19 4.96
N GLU A 177 -5.69 -9.90 5.49
CA GLU A 177 -5.69 -10.40 6.87
C GLU A 177 -4.82 -11.66 7.07
N PHE A 178 -4.19 -12.18 6.00
CA PHE A 178 -3.41 -13.40 6.06
C PHE A 178 -1.92 -13.15 5.85
N ASN A 179 -1.12 -13.69 6.77
CA ASN A 179 0.33 -13.73 6.65
C ASN A 179 0.80 -15.19 6.59
N LEU A 180 1.72 -15.48 5.66
CA LEU A 180 2.33 -16.81 5.40
C LEU A 180 3.00 -17.43 6.63
N VAL A 181 3.31 -16.64 7.66
CA VAL A 181 3.95 -17.12 8.91
C VAL A 181 2.93 -17.59 9.95
N SER A 182 1.63 -17.44 9.69
CA SER A 182 0.67 -18.30 10.40
C SER A 182 0.93 -19.72 9.92
N PHE A 183 1.29 -20.65 10.81
CA PHE A 183 1.48 -22.08 10.52
C PHE A 183 0.18 -22.79 10.04
N ASN A 184 -0.75 -22.04 9.44
CA ASN A 184 -2.00 -22.49 8.90
C ASN A 184 -1.86 -22.67 7.38
N LEU A 185 -1.16 -23.74 6.98
CA LEU A 185 -1.02 -24.17 5.58
C LEU A 185 -2.38 -24.31 4.86
N TRP A 186 -3.43 -24.68 5.59
CA TRP A 186 -4.81 -24.73 5.08
C TRP A 186 -5.39 -23.34 4.75
N GLY A 187 -5.06 -22.32 5.55
CA GLY A 187 -5.41 -20.93 5.28
C GLY A 187 -4.74 -20.39 4.02
N ILE A 188 -3.46 -20.75 3.80
CA ILE A 188 -2.67 -20.38 2.60
C ILE A 188 -3.28 -21.00 1.33
N ALA A 189 -3.68 -22.28 1.40
CA ALA A 189 -4.35 -22.95 0.28
C ALA A 189 -5.71 -22.30 -0.05
N LYS A 190 -6.49 -21.94 0.97
CA LYS A 190 -7.82 -21.33 0.81
C LYS A 190 -7.76 -19.87 0.36
N SER A 191 -6.74 -19.11 0.76
CA SER A 191 -6.51 -17.73 0.29
C SER A 191 -6.01 -17.67 -1.15
N HIS A 192 -5.28 -18.69 -1.62
CA HIS A 192 -4.93 -18.81 -3.03
C HIS A 192 -6.11 -19.21 -3.92
N LEU A 193 -7.16 -19.82 -3.37
CA LEU A 193 -8.36 -20.25 -4.10
C LEU A 193 -9.51 -19.22 -4.10
N ARG A 194 -9.50 -18.23 -3.21
CA ARG A 194 -10.52 -17.16 -3.17
C ARG A 194 -9.89 -15.82 -3.49
N SER A 195 -9.97 -15.39 -4.76
CA SER A 195 -9.62 -14.03 -5.17
C SER A 195 -10.49 -13.00 -4.42
N GLY A 196 -9.93 -11.83 -4.10
CA GLY A 196 -10.70 -10.67 -3.64
C GLY A 196 -11.08 -10.58 -2.16
N ARG A 197 -10.22 -11.04 -1.22
CA ARG A 197 -10.48 -10.91 0.24
C ARG A 197 -9.78 -9.74 0.95
N GLY A 198 -9.13 -8.86 0.20
CA GLY A 198 -8.45 -7.69 0.76
C GLY A 198 -9.41 -6.53 1.08
N ASP A 199 -9.05 -5.71 2.06
CA ASP A 199 -9.67 -4.41 2.31
C ASP A 199 -9.02 -3.33 1.42
N TYR A 200 -9.59 -3.13 0.23
CA TYR A 200 -9.09 -2.19 -0.78
C TYR A 200 -9.30 -0.73 -0.36
N LYS A 201 -10.40 -0.45 0.36
CA LYS A 201 -10.73 0.91 0.77
C LYS A 201 -9.71 1.44 1.76
N ASN A 202 -9.51 0.72 2.87
CA ASN A 202 -8.55 1.14 3.89
C ASN A 202 -7.11 1.00 3.39
N GLY A 203 -6.82 0.00 2.54
CA GLY A 203 -5.50 -0.16 1.93
C GLY A 203 -5.10 1.02 1.04
N THR A 204 -6.01 1.42 0.15
CA THR A 204 -5.81 2.57 -0.75
C THR A 204 -5.68 3.88 0.03
N GLU A 205 -6.59 4.14 0.96
CA GLU A 205 -6.54 5.36 1.78
C GLU A 205 -5.25 5.46 2.61
N CYS A 206 -4.84 4.35 3.24
CA CYS A 206 -3.61 4.33 4.03
C CYS A 206 -2.37 4.56 3.18
N LEU A 207 -2.29 3.94 1.99
CA LEU A 207 -1.16 4.15 1.09
C LEU A 207 -1.14 5.59 0.58
N ALA A 208 -2.27 6.13 0.13
CA ALA A 208 -2.37 7.49 -0.41
C ALA A 208 -1.90 8.52 0.61
N LYS A 209 -2.42 8.47 1.84
CA LYS A 209 -1.99 9.33 2.95
C LYS A 209 -0.52 9.15 3.29
N GLY A 210 -0.02 7.91 3.28
CA GLY A 210 1.38 7.60 3.52
C GLY A 210 2.32 8.19 2.47
N LEU A 211 1.96 8.10 1.19
CA LEU A 211 2.72 8.69 0.08
C LEU A 211 2.67 10.22 0.14
N GLN A 212 1.49 10.81 0.37
CA GLN A 212 1.35 12.27 0.52
C GLN A 212 2.19 12.80 1.67
N HIS A 213 2.18 12.13 2.82
CA HIS A 213 3.02 12.52 3.96
C HIS A 213 4.51 12.35 3.68
N TYR A 214 4.91 11.34 2.90
CA TYR A 214 6.31 11.14 2.55
C TYR A 214 6.83 12.17 1.54
N LEU A 215 5.97 12.66 0.66
CA LEU A 215 6.34 13.52 -0.47
C LEU A 215 6.19 15.02 -0.20
N ASN A 216 5.46 15.40 0.85
CA ASN A 216 5.31 16.78 1.32
C ASN A 216 6.25 17.06 2.51
#